data_AF-A0A5D3BU56-F1
#
_entry.id   AF-A0A5D3BU56-F1
#
_cell.length_a   1.000
_cell.length_b   1.000
_cell.length_c   1.000
_cell.angle_alpha   90.00
_cell.angle_beta   90.00
_cell.angle_gamma   90.00
#
_symmetry.space_group_name_H-M   'P 1'
#
loop_
_entity.id
_entity.type
_entity.pdbx_description
1 polymer ?
#
loop_
_entity_poly.entity_id
_entity_poly.type
_entity_poly.pdbx_seq_one_letter_code
_entity_poly.pdbx_strand_id
1 'polypeptide(L)' 'MDNPTKAQMWLTFIEKIFRYMKCPDDQKVQCLLFFLDDRGTAWWETVERMLGGDVCKITLEQFKESFYAKFFSANVKYAK' A
#
# COMPACT_ATOMS: atom_id res chain seq x y z
N MET A 1 0.12 -3.78 -11.33
CA MET A 1 -0.87 -2.76 -10.92
C MET A 1 -0.62 -1.48 -11.71
N ASP A 2 -0.93 -1.49 -13.00
CA ASP A 2 -0.25 -0.56 -13.93
C ASP A 2 -1.09 0.68 -14.30
N ASN A 3 -2.28 0.84 -13.69
CA ASN A 3 -3.15 2.00 -13.89
C ASN A 3 -3.92 2.31 -12.58
N PRO A 4 -4.21 3.59 -12.26
CA PRO A 4 -4.78 4.00 -10.97
C PRO A 4 -6.10 3.30 -10.63
N THR A 5 -6.96 3.04 -11.63
CA THR A 5 -8.23 2.33 -11.43
C THR A 5 -8.04 0.91 -10.91
N LYS A 6 -7.06 0.17 -11.44
CA LYS A 6 -6.77 -1.21 -11.00
C LYS A 6 -6.17 -1.20 -9.58
N ALA A 7 -5.31 -0.22 -9.29
CA ALA A 7 -4.75 -0.02 -7.95
C ALA A 7 -5.85 0.30 -6.93
N GLN A 8 -6.81 1.16 -7.28
CA GLN A 8 -7.95 1.49 -6.42
C GLN A 8 -8.84 0.27 -6.13
N MET A 9 -9.17 -0.50 -7.18
CA MET A 9 -9.98 -1.72 -7.03
C MET A 9 -9.29 -2.74 -6.14
N TRP A 10 -7.98 -2.93 -6.30
CA TRP A 10 -7.20 -3.80 -5.45
C TRP A 10 -7.22 -3.34 -3.99
N LEU A 11 -6.99 -2.05 -3.73
CA LEU A 11 -7.03 -1.51 -2.36
C LEU A 11 -8.40 -1.73 -1.71
N THR A 12 -9.48 -1.46 -2.45
CA THR A 12 -10.86 -1.71 -1.97
C THR A 12 -11.11 -3.19 -1.68
N PHE A 13 -10.58 -4.10 -2.49
CA PHE A 13 -10.69 -5.53 -2.27
C PHE A 13 -9.98 -5.96 -0.98
N ILE A 14 -8.77 -5.45 -0.73
CA ILE A 14 -8.02 -5.71 0.50
C ILE A 14 -8.76 -5.16 1.74
N GLU A 15 -9.31 -3.95 1.68
CA GLU A 15 -10.09 -3.40 2.79
C GLU A 15 -11.33 -4.23 3.11
N LYS A 16 -11.98 -4.81 2.09
CA LYS A 16 -13.09 -5.75 2.29
C LYS A 16 -12.64 -7.03 2.99
N ILE A 17 -11.48 -7.59 2.62
CA ILE A 17 -10.91 -8.77 3.30
C ILE A 17 -10.61 -8.44 4.77
N PHE A 18 -9.96 -7.32 5.07
CA PHE A 18 -9.67 -6.94 6.45
C PHE A 18 -10.92 -6.81 7.31
N ARG A 19 -11.98 -6.22 6.74
CA ARG A 19 -13.27 -6.12 7.41
C ARG A 19 -13.90 -7.49 7.65
N TYR A 20 -13.88 -8.37 6.65
CA TYR A 20 -14.46 -9.70 6.73
C TYR A 20 -13.74 -10.57 7.77
N MET A 21 -12.41 -10.57 7.73
CA MET A 21 -11.55 -11.36 8.62
C MET A 21 -11.43 -10.77 10.03
N LYS A 22 -11.92 -9.54 10.25
CA LYS A 22 -11.68 -8.75 11.48
C LYS A 22 -10.18 -8.64 11.81
N CYS A 23 -9.37 -8.40 10.77
CA CYS A 23 -7.92 -8.31 10.91
C CYS A 23 -7.56 -7.12 11.83
N PRO A 24 -6.76 -7.34 12.89
CA PRO A 24 -6.36 -6.28 13.80
C PRO A 24 -5.38 -5.32 13.13
N ASP A 25 -5.44 -4.04 13.50
CA ASP A 25 -4.75 -2.95 12.80
C ASP A 25 -3.23 -3.13 12.74
N ASP A 26 -2.62 -3.70 13.79
CA ASP A 26 -1.19 -4.02 13.88
C ASP A 26 -0.75 -5.15 12.93
N GLN A 27 -1.69 -5.96 12.44
CA GLN A 27 -1.40 -7.07 11.51
C GLN A 27 -1.76 -6.73 10.06
N LYS A 28 -2.50 -5.64 9.82
CA LYS A 28 -3.01 -5.32 8.47
C LYS A 28 -1.89 -5.14 7.45
N VAL A 29 -0.76 -4.53 7.81
CA VAL A 29 0.36 -4.37 6.87
C VAL A 29 0.96 -5.72 6.51
N GLN A 30 1.21 -6.59 7.48
CA GLN A 30 1.74 -7.94 7.23
C GLN A 30 0.79 -8.76 6.34
N CYS A 31 -0.51 -8.73 6.63
CA CYS A 31 -1.51 -9.40 5.80
C CYS A 31 -1.57 -8.79 4.40
N LEU A 32 -1.42 -7.47 4.26
CA LEU A 32 -1.43 -6.78 2.98
C LEU A 32 -0.27 -7.25 2.10
N LEU A 33 0.94 -7.40 2.66
CA LEU A 33 2.13 -7.84 1.91
C LEU A 33 1.94 -9.20 1.27
N PHE A 34 1.22 -10.09 1.95
CA PHE A 34 0.86 -11.39 1.40
C PHE A 34 0.00 -11.30 0.13
N PHE A 35 -0.79 -10.24 -0.03
CA PHE A 35 -1.66 -10.04 -1.19
C PHE A 35 -1.02 -9.23 -2.32
N LEU A 36 0.22 -8.77 -2.18
CA LEU A 36 0.96 -8.11 -3.26
C LEU A 36 1.44 -9.15 -4.28
N ASP A 37 1.44 -8.78 -5.57
CA ASP A 37 2.14 -9.56 -6.60
C ASP A 37 3.65 -9.31 -6.49
N ASP A 38 4.48 -10.11 -7.16
CA ASP A 38 5.95 -10.00 -7.09
C ASP A 38 6.46 -8.56 -7.36
N ARG A 39 5.78 -7.83 -8.25
CA ARG A 39 6.11 -6.42 -8.55
C ARG A 39 5.70 -5.48 -7.42
N GLY A 40 4.54 -5.71 -6.81
CA GLY A 40 4.08 -5.00 -5.62
C GLY A 40 5.01 -5.21 -4.43
N THR A 41 5.46 -6.44 -4.22
CA THR A 41 6.42 -6.81 -3.17
C THR A 41 7.75 -6.09 -3.35
N ALA A 42 8.35 -6.16 -4.54
CA ALA A 42 9.63 -5.48 -4.82
C ALA A 42 9.55 -3.95 -4.66
N TRP A 43 8.41 -3.35 -5.04
CA TRP A 43 8.17 -1.93 -4.78
C TRP A 43 8.08 -1.64 -3.28
N TRP A 44 7.35 -2.46 -2.53
CA TRP A 44 7.17 -2.27 -1.10
C TRP A 44 8.49 -2.39 -0.33
N GLU A 45 9.33 -3.39 -0.64
CA GLU A 45 10.67 -3.54 -0.04
C GLU A 45 11.53 -2.27 -0.23
N THR A 46 11.38 -1.61 -1.38
CA THR A 46 12.08 -0.34 -1.65
C THR A 46 11.55 0.79 -0.76
N VAL A 47 10.22 0.91 -0.62
CA VAL A 47 9.58 1.92 0.24
C VAL A 47 9.89 1.67 1.71
N GLU A 48 9.82 0.42 2.15
CA GLU A 48 10.14 -0.01 3.50
C GLU A 48 11.57 0.40 3.87
N ARG A 49 12.54 0.17 2.98
CA ARG A 49 13.93 0.61 3.18
C ARG A 49 14.04 2.14 3.29
N MET A 50 13.23 2.90 2.57
CA MET A 50 13.18 4.36 2.69
C MET A 50 12.53 4.83 4.00
N LEU A 51 11.59 4.06 4.54
CA LEU A 51 10.91 4.32 5.81
C LEU A 51 11.68 3.83 7.05
N GLY A 52 12.87 3.27 6.88
CA GLY A 52 13.73 2.80 7.98
C GLY A 52 13.73 1.30 8.24
N GLY A 53 13.11 0.50 7.36
CA GLY A 53 13.34 -0.95 7.25
C GLY A 53 12.70 -1.83 8.33
N ASP A 54 11.69 -1.33 9.04
CA ASP A 54 10.99 -2.10 10.07
C ASP A 54 9.51 -2.21 9.73
N VAL A 55 9.12 -3.24 8.95
CA VAL A 55 7.72 -3.50 8.58
C VAL A 55 6.78 -3.49 9.80
N CYS A 56 7.24 -3.97 10.96
CA CYS A 56 6.44 -4.08 12.16
C CYS A 56 6.08 -2.70 12.77
N LYS A 57 6.77 -1.64 12.36
CA LYS A 57 6.49 -0.25 12.77
C LYS A 57 5.69 0.54 11.73
N ILE A 58 5.57 0.03 10.51
CA ILE A 58 4.83 0.71 9.45
C ILE A 58 3.34 0.51 9.70
N THR A 59 2.62 1.63 9.82
CA THR A 59 1.16 1.59 9.95
C THR A 59 0.50 1.37 8.59
N LEU A 60 -0.74 0.87 8.60
CA LEU A 60 -1.55 0.78 7.38
C LEU A 60 -1.74 2.14 6.70
N GLU A 61 -1.73 3.22 7.48
CA GLU A 61 -1.84 4.59 6.96
C GLU A 61 -0.62 4.96 6.13
N GLN A 62 0.60 4.74 6.64
CA GLN A 62 1.85 4.98 5.91
C GLN A 62 1.96 4.13 4.64
N PHE A 63 1.48 2.89 4.69
CA PHE A 63 1.35 2.06 3.49
C PHE A 63 0.46 2.75 2.45
N LYS A 64 -0.75 3.18 2.86
CA LYS A 64 -1.71 3.82 1.96
C LYS A 64 -1.15 5.11 1.37
N GLU A 65 -0.49 5.96 2.16
CA GLU A 65 0.16 7.18 1.67
C GLU A 65 1.19 6.86 0.57
N SER A 66 2.07 5.89 0.82
CA SER A 66 3.07 5.46 -0.14
C SER A 66 2.43 4.85 -1.40
N PHE A 67 1.36 4.08 -1.23
CA PHE A 67 0.59 3.47 -2.32
C PHE A 67 -0.08 4.54 -3.20
N TYR A 68 -0.73 5.52 -2.59
CA TYR A 68 -1.33 6.64 -3.30
C TYR A 68 -0.26 7.47 -4.02
N ALA A 69 0.87 7.76 -3.37
CA ALA A 69 1.99 8.44 -4.02
C ALA A 69 2.54 7.65 -5.20
N LYS A 70 2.59 6.32 -5.14
CA LYS A 70 3.12 5.49 -6.23
C LYS A 70 2.17 5.42 -7.44
N PHE A 71 0.87 5.23 -7.19
CA PHE A 71 -0.10 4.90 -8.24
C PHE A 71 -1.00 6.06 -8.67
N PHE A 72 -1.08 7.12 -7.87
CA PHE A 72 -1.96 8.27 -8.10
C PHE A 72 -1.20 9.61 -8.17
N SER A 73 0.14 9.61 -8.14
CA SER A 73 0.93 10.84 -8.37
C SER A 73 0.91 11.27 -9.83
N ALA A 74 -0.20 11.85 -10.26
CA ALA A 74 -0.28 12.68 -11.45
C ALA A 74 -1.35 13.77 -11.24
N ASN A 75 -1.01 14.80 -10.45
CA ASN A 75 -1.46 16.21 -10.59
C ASN A 75 -0.82 17.17 -9.55
N VAL A 76 0.49 17.04 -9.29
CA VAL A 76 1.30 18.22 -8.88
C VAL A 76 2.25 18.52 -10.03
N LYS A 77 1.68 18.87 -11.19
CA LYS A 77 2.42 19.63 -12.20
C LYS A 77 2.08 21.10 -11.94
N TYR A 78 3.03 21.80 -11.33
CA TYR A 78 3.15 23.26 -11.28
C TYR A 78 1.87 24.05 -10.96
N ALA A 79 1.62 24.30 -9.68
CA ALA A 79 1.00 25.57 -9.29
C ALA A 79 2.12 26.61 -9.22
N LYS A 80 2.21 27.44 -10.27
CA LYS A 80 2.92 28.73 -10.26
C LYS A 80 1.88 29.80 -9.97
#